data_AF-A0A3C1DYU3-F1
#
_entry.id   AF-A0A3C1DYU3-F1
#
_cell.length_a   1.000
_cell.length_b   1.000
_cell.length_c   1.000
_cell.angle_alpha   90.00
_cell.angle_beta   90.00
_cell.angle_gamma   90.00
#
_symmetry.space_group_name_H-M   'P 1'
#
loop_
_entity.id
_entity.type
_entity.pdbx_description
1 polymer ?
#
loop_
_entity_poly.entity_id
_entity_poly.type
_entity_poly.pdbx_seq_one_letter_code
_entity_poly.pdbx_strand_id
1 'polypeptide(L)'
;MTIGCDTLVSAQTMYDFNPNFGLDASFRPAAGTPAATAVAAKGVACSWTNQTSGDKVTIAVARPGSDALAKLKAAAAGGGSAVSGIGESAYFAPNGGTGRLDVFTGTYWLVATSVFFASAADFSNGADAKNLVGAAVSQLR
;
A
#
# COMPACT_ATOMS: atom_id res chain seq x y z
N MET A 1 3.70 5.14 18.28
CA MET A 1 2.36 5.32 17.69
C MET A 1 2.13 4.16 16.74
N THR A 2 1.16 3.31 17.05
CA THR A 2 0.78 2.17 16.22
C THR A 2 -0.56 2.53 15.58
N ILE A 3 -0.58 2.71 14.26
CA ILE A 3 -1.83 2.88 13.50
C ILE A 3 -2.51 1.50 13.39
N GLY A 4 -3.79 1.41 13.79
CA GLY A 4 -4.60 0.21 13.59
C GLY A 4 -4.97 0.03 12.12
N CYS A 5 -5.32 -1.20 11.70
CA CYS A 5 -5.66 -1.46 10.30
C CYS A 5 -6.96 -0.78 9.85
N ASP A 6 -7.92 -0.68 10.77
CA ASP A 6 -9.16 0.08 10.66
C ASP A 6 -8.94 1.59 10.60
N THR A 7 -7.83 2.08 11.18
CA THR A 7 -7.41 3.48 11.06
C THR A 7 -6.67 3.70 9.74
N LEU A 8 -5.74 2.81 9.36
CA LEU A 8 -4.96 2.93 8.12
C LEU A 8 -5.85 2.92 6.89
N VAL A 9 -6.84 2.03 6.87
CA VAL A 9 -7.86 1.97 5.83
C VAL A 9 -9.18 1.77 6.56
N SER A 10 -10.06 2.77 6.49
CA SER A 10 -11.38 2.63 7.11
C SER A 10 -12.22 1.59 6.37
N ALA A 11 -13.17 0.98 7.08
CA ALA A 11 -14.15 0.09 6.45
C ALA A 11 -14.93 0.80 5.32
N GLN A 12 -15.23 2.09 5.48
CA GLN A 12 -15.88 2.88 4.43
C GLN A 12 -14.98 3.03 3.20
N THR A 13 -13.71 3.35 3.38
CA THR A 13 -12.74 3.47 2.28
C THR A 13 -12.63 2.16 1.50
N MET A 14 -12.58 1.02 2.19
CA MET A 14 -12.55 -0.27 1.50
C MET A 14 -13.88 -0.59 0.83
N TYR A 15 -15.02 -0.25 1.45
CA TYR A 15 -16.35 -0.41 0.86
C TYR A 15 -16.49 0.37 -0.45
N ASP A 16 -16.05 1.63 -0.46
CA ASP A 16 -16.07 2.49 -1.65
C ASP A 16 -15.18 1.94 -2.78
N PHE A 17 -14.07 1.28 -2.44
CA PHE A 17 -13.25 0.56 -3.41
C PHE A 17 -13.94 -0.70 -3.93
N ASN A 18 -14.40 -1.56 -3.02
CA ASN A 18 -15.19 -2.75 -3.33
C ASN A 18 -15.85 -3.30 -2.06
N PRO A 19 -17.20 -3.36 -1.99
CA PRO A 19 -17.94 -3.75 -0.79
C PRO A 19 -17.78 -5.23 -0.41
N ASN A 20 -17.22 -6.05 -1.30
CA ASN A 20 -17.00 -7.47 -1.04
C ASN A 20 -15.67 -7.76 -0.32
N PHE A 21 -14.94 -6.74 0.13
CA PHE A 21 -13.71 -6.92 0.89
C PHE A 21 -13.96 -6.91 2.40
N GLY A 22 -13.41 -7.90 3.09
CA GLY A 22 -13.37 -7.98 4.54
C GLY A 22 -11.94 -7.87 5.06
N LEU A 23 -11.75 -7.21 6.21
CA LEU A 23 -10.44 -7.11 6.85
C LEU A 23 -10.00 -8.49 7.37
N ASP A 24 -8.81 -8.93 6.98
CA ASP A 24 -8.17 -10.13 7.51
C ASP A 24 -7.42 -9.79 8.81
N ALA A 25 -8.11 -9.88 9.95
CA ALA A 25 -7.53 -9.63 11.27
C ALA A 25 -6.42 -10.63 11.64
N SER A 26 -6.36 -11.78 10.95
CA SER A 26 -5.33 -12.80 11.18
C SER A 26 -4.10 -12.63 10.29
N PHE A 27 -4.10 -11.64 9.39
CA PHE A 27 -3.07 -11.47 8.37
C PHE A 27 -1.67 -11.44 8.96
N ARG A 28 -0.79 -12.26 8.37
CA ARG A 28 0.65 -12.23 8.59
C ARG A 28 1.32 -12.17 7.22
N PRO A 29 2.11 -11.12 6.92
CA PRO A 29 2.76 -11.04 5.63
C PRO A 29 3.81 -12.15 5.50
N ALA A 30 3.82 -12.81 4.34
CA ALA A 30 4.82 -13.85 4.05
C ALA A 30 6.23 -13.24 4.02
N ALA A 31 7.22 -14.03 4.44
CA ALA A 31 8.63 -13.62 4.41
C ALA A 31 9.06 -13.20 2.99
N GLY A 32 9.91 -12.18 2.89
CA GLY A 32 10.37 -11.64 1.61
C GLY A 32 9.38 -10.72 0.89
N THR A 33 8.15 -10.54 1.40
CA THR A 33 7.21 -9.57 0.83
C THR A 33 7.51 -8.14 1.29
N PRO A 34 7.14 -7.11 0.51
CA PRO A 34 7.28 -5.71 0.96
C PRO A 34 6.54 -5.42 2.27
N ALA A 35 5.38 -6.05 2.49
CA ALA A 35 4.63 -5.95 3.73
C ALA A 35 5.41 -6.52 4.93
N ALA A 36 6.13 -7.63 4.75
CA ALA A 36 7.01 -8.17 5.79
C ALA A 36 8.19 -7.24 6.08
N THR A 37 8.75 -6.59 5.05
CA THR A 37 9.78 -5.55 5.22
C THR A 37 9.26 -4.37 6.05
N ALA A 38 8.03 -3.92 5.79
CA ALA A 38 7.41 -2.84 6.57
C ALA A 38 7.22 -3.24 8.04
N VAL A 39 6.70 -4.45 8.31
CA VAL A 39 6.55 -4.98 9.69
C VAL A 39 7.90 -5.13 10.39
N ALA A 40 8.94 -5.61 9.70
CA ALA A 40 10.30 -5.70 10.25
C ALA A 40 10.88 -4.33 10.63
N ALA A 41 10.48 -3.27 9.91
CA ALA A 41 10.79 -1.87 10.23
C ALA A 41 9.85 -1.28 11.30
N LYS A 42 9.25 -2.11 12.16
CA LYS A 42 8.28 -1.75 13.21
C LYS A 42 7.03 -1.04 12.68
N GLY A 43 6.66 -1.35 11.45
CA GLY A 43 5.44 -0.88 10.79
C GLY A 43 4.22 -1.75 11.09
N VAL A 44 3.15 -1.52 10.33
CA VAL A 44 1.91 -2.31 10.31
C VAL A 44 1.63 -2.79 8.90
N ALA A 45 1.05 -3.98 8.75
CA ALA A 45 0.59 -4.49 7.47
C ALA A 45 -0.85 -5.00 7.61
N CYS A 46 -1.71 -4.53 6.73
CA CYS A 46 -3.14 -4.79 6.75
C CYS A 46 -3.54 -5.43 5.43
N SER A 47 -4.29 -6.52 5.50
CA SER A 47 -4.79 -7.19 4.30
C SER A 47 -6.30 -7.24 4.34
N TRP A 48 -6.91 -6.93 3.21
CA TRP A 48 -8.33 -7.06 2.97
C TRP A 48 -8.50 -8.16 1.93
N THR A 49 -9.43 -9.07 2.16
CA THR A 49 -9.69 -10.21 1.28
C THR A 49 -11.07 -10.09 0.67
N ASN A 50 -11.14 -10.19 -0.65
CA ASN A 50 -12.39 -10.31 -1.39
C ASN A 50 -13.08 -11.61 -1.01
N GLN A 51 -14.30 -11.56 -0.49
CA GLN A 51 -15.00 -12.72 0.07
C GLN A 51 -15.51 -13.71 -0.99
N THR A 52 -15.45 -13.34 -2.28
CA THR A 52 -15.85 -14.22 -3.39
C THR A 52 -14.63 -14.82 -4.09
N SER A 53 -13.64 -14.00 -4.49
CA SER A 53 -12.48 -14.48 -5.24
C SER A 53 -11.30 -14.93 -4.36
N GLY A 54 -11.25 -14.47 -3.11
CA GLY A 54 -10.08 -14.67 -2.23
C GLY A 54 -8.90 -13.74 -2.53
N ASP A 55 -9.02 -12.87 -3.55
CA ASP A 55 -7.98 -11.90 -3.89
C ASP A 55 -7.76 -10.88 -2.76
N LYS A 56 -6.52 -10.40 -2.65
CA LYS A 56 -6.11 -9.53 -1.55
C LYS A 56 -5.74 -8.13 -2.01
N VAL A 57 -6.09 -7.16 -1.18
CA VAL A 57 -5.45 -5.84 -1.16
C VAL A 57 -4.66 -5.76 0.13
N THR A 58 -3.34 -5.67 0.02
CA THR A 58 -2.47 -5.51 1.18
C THR A 58 -1.87 -4.12 1.17
N ILE A 59 -2.02 -3.39 2.28
CA ILE A 59 -1.44 -2.07 2.50
C ILE A 59 -0.61 -2.14 3.77
N ALA A 60 0.67 -1.81 3.66
CA ALA A 60 1.60 -1.80 4.78
C ALA A 60 2.30 -0.44 4.86
N VAL A 61 2.58 0.01 6.07
CA VAL A 61 3.30 1.26 6.32
C VAL A 61 4.37 1.06 7.38
N ALA A 62 5.51 1.70 7.17
CA ALA A 62 6.59 1.77 8.14
C ALA A 62 7.19 3.17 8.22
N ARG A 63 8.00 3.41 9.24
CA ARG A 63 8.90 4.57 9.36
C ARG A 63 10.36 4.08 9.40
N PRO A 64 10.95 3.69 8.25
CA PRO A 64 12.36 3.31 8.20
C PRO A 64 13.26 4.48 8.63
N GLY A 65 14.48 4.18 9.09
CA GLY A 65 15.50 5.21 9.24
C GLY A 65 15.79 5.91 7.89
N SER A 66 16.29 7.15 7.93
CA SER A 66 16.51 8.00 6.75
C SER A 66 17.24 7.29 5.61
N ASP A 67 18.31 6.57 5.92
CA ASP A 67 19.14 5.88 4.93
C ASP A 67 18.39 4.70 4.30
N ALA A 68 17.60 3.98 5.10
CA ALA A 68 16.78 2.88 4.61
C ALA A 68 15.62 3.42 3.75
N LEU A 69 15.00 4.53 4.15
CA LEU A 69 13.94 5.20 3.39
C LEU A 69 14.47 5.68 2.03
N ALA A 70 15.65 6.29 1.99
CA ALA A 70 16.30 6.73 0.77
C ALA A 70 16.61 5.55 -0.18
N LYS A 71 17.11 4.43 0.36
CA LYS A 71 17.36 3.20 -0.42
C LYS A 71 16.07 2.60 -0.99
N LEU A 72 15.00 2.54 -0.19
CA LEU A 72 13.69 2.08 -0.64
C LEU A 72 13.15 2.97 -1.77
N LYS A 73 13.26 4.30 -1.63
CA LYS A 73 12.84 5.25 -2.65
C LYS A 73 13.65 5.12 -3.94
N ALA A 74 14.98 5.00 -3.85
CA ALA A 74 15.83 4.79 -5.01
C ALA A 74 15.51 3.47 -5.73
N ALA A 75 15.27 2.38 -4.99
CA ALA A 75 14.89 1.09 -5.56
C ALA A 75 13.52 1.17 -6.26
N ALA A 76 12.52 1.82 -5.65
CA ALA A 76 11.20 2.02 -6.24
C ALA A 76 11.27 2.88 -7.52
N ALA A 77 12.07 3.94 -7.51
CA ALA A 77 12.28 4.80 -8.67
C ALA A 77 13.01 4.09 -9.83
N GLY A 78 13.99 3.24 -9.53
CA GLY A 78 14.74 2.49 -10.54
C GLY A 78 13.96 1.31 -11.14
N GLY A 79 12.98 0.76 -10.42
CA GLY A 79 12.22 -0.42 -10.82
C GLY A 79 10.77 -0.17 -11.24
N GLY A 80 10.28 1.07 -11.16
CA GLY A 80 8.87 1.39 -11.34
C GLY A 80 8.61 2.68 -12.12
N SER A 81 7.35 2.85 -12.53
CA SER A 81 6.85 4.05 -13.19
C SER A 81 6.34 5.05 -12.15
N ALA A 82 6.70 6.33 -12.31
CA ALA A 82 6.24 7.38 -11.41
C ALA A 82 4.72 7.57 -11.48
N VAL A 83 4.09 7.73 -10.32
CA VAL A 83 2.67 8.02 -10.16
C VAL A 83 2.53 9.37 -9.46
N SER A 84 1.72 10.26 -10.03
CA SER A 84 1.53 11.62 -9.52
C SER A 84 0.29 11.76 -8.64
N GLY A 85 0.33 12.70 -7.69
CA GLY A 85 -0.82 13.05 -6.84
C GLY A 85 -1.10 12.08 -5.70
N ILE A 86 -0.14 11.25 -5.30
CA ILE A 86 -0.20 10.41 -4.09
C ILE A 86 1.12 10.58 -3.33
N GLY A 87 1.05 10.95 -2.05
CA GLY A 87 2.24 11.25 -1.24
C GLY A 87 3.09 12.38 -1.83
N GLU A 88 4.38 12.38 -1.49
CA GLU A 88 5.39 13.27 -2.10
C GLU A 88 6.01 12.64 -3.36
N SER A 89 6.09 11.31 -3.37
CA SER A 89 6.51 10.53 -4.54
C SER A 89 5.93 9.14 -4.45
N ALA A 90 5.44 8.62 -5.57
CA ALA A 90 4.94 7.26 -5.67
C ALA A 90 5.45 6.56 -6.93
N TYR A 91 5.65 5.24 -6.86
CA TYR A 91 6.18 4.43 -7.95
C TYR A 91 5.42 3.11 -8.04
N PHE A 92 4.91 2.82 -9.23
CA PHE A 92 4.21 1.58 -9.53
C PHE A 92 5.12 0.59 -10.25
N ALA A 93 5.09 -0.66 -9.83
CA ALA A 93 5.75 -1.77 -10.53
C ALA A 93 4.86 -3.02 -10.54
N PRO A 94 4.73 -3.71 -11.68
CA PRO A 94 4.11 -5.04 -11.70
C PRO A 94 5.03 -6.07 -11.05
N ASN A 95 4.44 -7.07 -10.40
CA ASN A 95 5.14 -8.18 -9.76
C ASN A 95 4.30 -9.47 -9.80
N GLY A 96 4.65 -10.38 -10.72
CA GLY A 96 4.12 -11.75 -10.73
C GLY A 96 2.59 -11.86 -10.74
N GLY A 97 1.90 -10.99 -11.48
CA GLY A 97 0.42 -10.95 -11.56
C GLY A 97 -0.26 -10.03 -10.54
N THR A 98 0.51 -9.40 -9.64
CA THR A 98 0.02 -8.32 -8.76
C THR A 98 0.70 -7.00 -9.13
N GLY A 99 0.03 -5.87 -8.95
CA GLY A 99 0.71 -4.58 -8.93
C GLY A 99 1.17 -4.21 -7.55
N ARG A 100 2.30 -3.50 -7.48
CA ARG A 100 2.85 -2.89 -6.28
C ARG A 100 2.91 -1.39 -6.49
N LEU A 101 2.41 -0.63 -5.53
CA LEU A 101 2.62 0.81 -5.44
C LEU A 101 3.41 1.12 -4.16
N ASP A 102 4.57 1.75 -4.32
CA ASP A 102 5.34 2.34 -3.23
C ASP A 102 5.05 3.83 -3.14
N VAL A 103 4.70 4.33 -1.96
CA VAL A 103 4.43 5.73 -1.69
C VAL A 103 5.34 6.21 -0.56
N PHE A 104 5.96 7.37 -0.78
CA PHE A 104 6.82 8.04 0.20
C PHE A 104 6.21 9.39 0.58
N THR A 105 6.13 9.66 1.89
CA THR A 105 5.62 10.92 2.43
C THR A 105 6.26 11.17 3.80
N GLY A 106 6.89 12.32 3.99
CA GLY A 106 7.68 12.61 5.20
C GLY A 106 8.70 11.50 5.49
N THR A 107 8.61 10.91 6.69
CA THR A 107 9.47 9.79 7.12
C THR A 107 8.85 8.41 6.88
N TYR A 108 7.72 8.34 6.18
CA TYR A 108 6.98 7.10 5.96
C TYR A 108 7.23 6.52 4.58
N TRP A 109 7.20 5.20 4.56
CA TRP A 109 7.03 4.40 3.36
C TRP A 109 5.76 3.58 3.52
N LEU A 110 4.84 3.73 2.57
CA LEU A 110 3.65 2.90 2.42
C LEU A 110 3.81 2.06 1.17
N VAL A 111 3.47 0.78 1.25
CA VAL A 111 3.44 -0.13 0.11
C VAL A 111 2.08 -0.79 0.01
N ALA A 112 1.46 -0.70 -1.17
CA ALA A 112 0.18 -1.31 -1.48
C ALA A 112 0.37 -2.37 -2.57
N THR A 113 -0.20 -3.56 -2.40
CA THR A 113 -0.12 -4.64 -3.40
C THR A 113 -1.48 -5.28 -3.64
N SER A 114 -1.84 -5.49 -4.90
CA SER A 114 -3.06 -6.21 -5.28
C SER A 114 -3.06 -6.62 -6.75
N VAL A 115 -3.83 -7.66 -7.10
CA VAL A 115 -4.19 -7.98 -8.50
C VAL A 115 -5.06 -6.90 -9.14
N PHE A 116 -5.77 -6.11 -8.33
CA PHE A 116 -6.58 -4.98 -8.79
C PHE A 116 -5.75 -3.73 -9.18
N PHE A 117 -4.42 -3.79 -9.01
CA PHE A 117 -3.50 -2.75 -9.46
C PHE A 117 -2.79 -3.24 -10.72
N ALA A 118 -3.40 -3.10 -11.88
CA ALA A 118 -2.87 -3.62 -13.14
C ALA A 118 -1.78 -2.72 -13.74
N SER A 119 -1.87 -1.41 -13.53
CA SER A 119 -0.96 -0.43 -14.11
C SER A 119 -0.82 0.85 -13.29
N ALA A 120 0.18 1.67 -13.64
CA ALA A 120 0.30 3.02 -13.08
C ALA A 120 -0.92 3.91 -13.37
N ALA A 121 -1.67 3.64 -14.46
CA ALA A 121 -2.85 4.40 -14.83
C ALA A 121 -4.04 4.20 -13.88
N ASP A 122 -4.06 3.09 -13.13
CA ASP A 122 -5.10 2.83 -12.11
C ASP A 122 -5.01 3.82 -10.93
N PHE A 123 -3.93 4.61 -10.86
CA PHE A 123 -3.70 5.65 -9.87
C PHE A 123 -3.86 7.07 -10.43
N SER A 124 -4.54 7.20 -11.57
CA SER A 124 -4.96 8.48 -12.14
C SER A 124 -6.06 9.16 -11.31
N ASN A 125 -6.27 10.46 -11.52
CA ASN A 125 -7.22 11.23 -10.73
C ASN A 125 -8.64 10.68 -10.84
N GLY A 126 -9.27 10.46 -9.69
CA GLY A 126 -10.64 9.92 -9.60
C GLY A 126 -10.74 8.39 -9.62
N ALA A 127 -9.64 7.65 -9.86
CA ALA A 127 -9.64 6.19 -9.86
C ALA A 127 -9.73 5.60 -8.44
N ASP A 128 -10.45 4.49 -8.29
CA ASP A 128 -10.72 3.88 -6.97
C ASP A 128 -9.43 3.43 -6.26
N ALA A 129 -8.45 2.89 -6.99
CA ALA A 129 -7.15 2.51 -6.41
C ALA A 129 -6.37 3.73 -5.90
N LYS A 130 -6.46 4.89 -6.58
CA LYS A 130 -5.93 6.16 -6.07
C LYS A 130 -6.62 6.59 -4.79
N ASN A 131 -7.94 6.55 -4.77
CA ASN A 131 -8.73 6.98 -3.61
C ASN A 131 -8.41 6.10 -2.38
N LEU A 132 -8.33 4.79 -2.58
CA LEU A 132 -7.98 3.83 -1.53
C LEU A 132 -6.59 4.10 -0.93
N VAL A 133 -5.55 4.18 -1.77
CA VAL A 133 -4.18 4.40 -1.26
C VAL A 133 -4.01 5.84 -0.75
N GLY A 134 -4.63 6.82 -1.41
CA GLY A 134 -4.61 8.22 -0.99
C GLY A 134 -5.23 8.43 0.39
N ALA A 135 -6.33 7.75 0.69
CA ALA A 135 -6.95 7.74 2.02
C ALA A 135 -6.03 7.11 3.09
N ALA A 136 -5.28 6.07 2.76
CA ALA A 136 -4.30 5.50 3.69
C ALA A 136 -3.11 6.44 3.94
N VAL A 137 -2.65 7.13 2.89
CA VAL A 137 -1.57 8.13 2.97
C VAL A 137 -1.97 9.34 3.82
N SER A 138 -3.24 9.75 3.79
CA SER A 138 -3.70 10.90 4.58
C SER A 138 -3.65 10.67 6.10
N GLN A 139 -3.63 9.41 6.55
CA GLN A 139 -3.47 9.03 7.96
C GLN A 139 -2.03 9.21 8.48
N LEU A 140 -1.07 9.48 7.59
CA LEU A 140 0.36 9.54 7.91
C LEU A 140 0.88 10.97 8.09
N ARG A 141 0.00 11.97 7.93
CA ARG A 141 0.32 13.40 8.00
C ARG A 141 0.17 13.97 9.41
#